data_AF-A0A1G9AJV8-F1
#
_entry.id   AF-A0A1G9AJV8-F1
#
_cell.length_a   1.000
_cell.length_b   1.000
_cell.length_c   1.000
_cell.angle_alpha   90.00
_cell.angle_beta   90.00
_cell.angle_gamma   90.00
#
_symmetry.space_group_name_H-M   'P 1'
#
loop_
_entity.id
_entity.type
_entity.pdbx_description
1 polymer ?
#
loop_
_entity_poly.entity_id
_entity_poly.type
_entity_poly.pdbx_seq_one_letter_code
_entity_poly.pdbx_strand_id
1 'polypeptide(L)'
;MIEITQEDIQYAETLLLPEGNTFNGERRNIIKCLETKDIKACPGSGKTTTLLAKLAIITKKLPLDYNNGLCVLTHTNVAINEIKTKLGLMDRSFSGIQTIVVQSSHL
;
A
#
# COMPACT_ATOMS: atom_id res chain seq x y z
N MET A 1 3.55 17.47 -7.86
CA MET A 1 2.98 16.84 -6.65
C MET A 1 2.04 15.75 -7.15
N ILE A 2 2.12 14.52 -6.62
CA ILE A 2 1.21 13.45 -7.04
C ILE A 2 -0.18 13.79 -6.51
N GLU A 3 -1.20 13.58 -7.31
CA GLU A 3 -2.59 13.66 -6.88
C GLU A 3 -3.18 12.25 -6.91
N ILE A 4 -3.94 11.87 -5.88
CA ILE A 4 -4.67 10.59 -5.85
C ILE A 4 -6.15 10.87 -6.15
N THR A 5 -6.58 10.49 -7.35
CA THR A 5 -7.93 10.75 -7.86
C THR A 5 -8.91 9.67 -7.44
N GLN A 6 -10.18 9.80 -7.80
CA GLN A 6 -11.18 8.77 -7.51
C GLN A 6 -10.96 7.52 -8.37
N GLU A 7 -10.49 7.69 -9.60
CA GLU A 7 -10.17 6.59 -10.52
C GLU A 7 -9.02 5.74 -9.96
N ASP A 8 -8.03 6.38 -9.30
CA ASP A 8 -6.97 5.66 -8.61
C ASP A 8 -7.50 4.80 -7.45
N ILE A 9 -8.44 5.36 -6.68
CA ILE A 9 -9.07 4.64 -5.57
C ILE A 9 -9.91 3.49 -6.10
N GLN A 10 -10.69 3.68 -7.16
CA GLN A 10 -11.47 2.63 -7.81
C GLN A 10 -10.58 1.51 -8.34
N TYR A 11 -9.45 1.86 -8.97
CA TYR A 11 -8.44 0.88 -9.37
C TYR A 11 -7.96 0.03 -8.20
N ALA A 12 -7.65 0.65 -7.05
CA ALA A 12 -7.24 -0.08 -5.85
C ALA A 12 -8.39 -0.91 -5.24
N GLU A 13 -9.64 -0.43 -5.29
CA GLU A 13 -10.82 -1.17 -4.86
C GLU A 13 -10.99 -2.45 -5.70
N THR A 14 -10.92 -2.35 -7.03
CA THR A 14 -10.99 -3.50 -7.95
C THR A 14 -9.84 -4.50 -7.74
N LEU A 15 -8.64 -4.01 -7.42
CA LEU A 15 -7.48 -4.87 -7.19
C LEU A 15 -7.52 -5.60 -5.83
N LEU A 16 -8.05 -4.96 -4.79
CA LEU A 16 -7.82 -5.40 -3.41
C LEU A 16 -9.07 -5.92 -2.68
N LEU A 17 -10.26 -5.49 -3.11
CA LEU A 17 -11.54 -5.79 -2.46
C LEU A 17 -12.37 -6.76 -3.31
N PRO A 18 -13.32 -7.49 -2.71
CA PRO A 18 -14.31 -8.24 -3.48
C PRO A 18 -15.17 -7.31 -4.33
N GLU A 19 -15.71 -7.84 -5.43
CA GLU A 19 -16.54 -7.09 -6.37
C GLU A 19 -17.68 -6.33 -5.67
N GLY A 20 -17.89 -5.07 -6.06
CA GLY A 20 -18.91 -4.18 -5.49
C GLY A 20 -18.55 -3.52 -4.16
N ASN A 21 -17.44 -3.90 -3.51
CA ASN A 21 -17.00 -3.26 -2.27
C ASN A 21 -16.17 -2.00 -2.52
N THR A 22 -16.26 -1.06 -1.57
CA THR A 22 -15.55 0.22 -1.64
C THR A 22 -14.90 0.57 -0.31
N PHE A 23 -13.88 1.42 -0.36
CA PHE A 23 -13.28 2.00 0.85
C PHE A 23 -14.26 3.02 1.46
N ASN A 24 -14.40 2.98 2.78
CA ASN A 24 -15.12 4.02 3.52
C ASN A 24 -14.36 5.36 3.48
N GLY A 25 -15.03 6.44 3.94
CA GLY A 25 -14.46 7.79 3.92
C GLY A 25 -13.12 7.91 4.67
N GLU A 26 -12.98 7.25 5.82
CA GLU A 26 -11.74 7.25 6.60
C GLU A 26 -10.57 6.65 5.82
N ARG A 27 -10.77 5.47 5.22
CA ARG A 27 -9.74 4.81 4.41
C ARG A 27 -9.39 5.62 3.17
N ARG A 28 -10.38 6.23 2.50
CA ARG A 28 -10.15 7.12 1.37
C ARG A 28 -9.31 8.34 1.77
N ASN A 29 -9.58 8.92 2.94
CA ASN A 29 -8.78 10.03 3.48
C ASN A 29 -7.33 9.61 3.75
N ILE A 30 -7.12 8.41 4.31
CA ILE A 30 -5.77 7.85 4.53
C ILE A 30 -5.05 7.64 3.19
N ILE A 31 -5.72 7.05 2.21
CA ILE A 31 -5.15 6.76 0.89
C ILE A 31 -4.71 8.07 0.21
N LYS A 32 -5.53 9.13 0.28
CA LYS A 32 -5.23 10.46 -0.29
C LYS A 32 -4.19 11.27 0.51
N CYS A 33 -3.96 10.93 1.77
CA CYS A 33 -3.03 11.67 2.62
C CYS A 33 -1.58 11.43 2.17
N LEU A 34 -0.94 12.43 1.57
CA LEU A 34 0.48 12.35 1.18
C LEU A 34 1.45 12.87 2.24
N GLU A 35 0.92 13.48 3.29
CA GLU A 35 1.68 13.96 4.45
C GLU A 35 1.98 12.83 5.44
N THR A 36 2.98 13.05 6.30
CA THR A 36 3.27 12.19 7.43
C THR A 36 2.13 12.25 8.43
N LYS A 37 1.51 11.10 8.71
CA LYS A 37 0.38 11.01 9.63
C LYS A 37 0.40 9.69 10.39
N ASP A 38 0.20 9.77 11.69
CA ASP A 38 0.01 8.60 12.53
C ASP A 38 -1.41 8.06 12.37
N ILE A 39 -1.51 6.77 12.08
CA ILE A 39 -2.79 6.06 11.92
C ILE A 39 -2.92 5.08 13.07
N LYS A 40 -3.84 5.36 13.99
CA LYS A 40 -4.07 4.50 15.14
C LYS A 40 -4.71 3.18 14.74
N ALA A 41 -4.23 2.09 15.34
CA ALA A 41 -4.58 0.74 14.94
C ALA A 41 -5.59 0.07 15.89
N CYS A 42 -6.74 -0.36 15.35
CA CYS A 42 -7.61 -1.36 15.99
C CYS A 42 -7.55 -2.70 15.22
N PRO A 43 -7.59 -3.87 15.87
CA PRO A 43 -7.69 -5.16 15.17
C PRO A 43 -8.84 -5.16 14.15
N GLY A 44 -8.63 -5.77 12.98
CA GLY A 44 -9.66 -5.83 11.93
C GLY A 44 -9.97 -4.51 11.19
N SER A 45 -9.33 -3.39 11.52
CA SER A 45 -9.67 -2.08 10.93
C SER A 45 -9.29 -1.91 9.44
N GLY A 46 -8.62 -2.91 8.83
CA GLY A 46 -8.24 -2.89 7.41
C GLY A 46 -7.05 -1.98 7.07
N LYS A 47 -6.15 -1.73 8.03
CA LYS A 47 -4.92 -0.94 7.81
C LYS A 47 -4.04 -1.50 6.71
N THR A 48 -3.81 -2.81 6.71
CA THR A 48 -2.98 -3.48 5.71
C THR A 48 -3.55 -3.26 4.31
N THR A 49 -4.85 -3.47 4.13
CA THR A 49 -5.54 -3.22 2.85
C THR A 49 -5.50 -1.75 2.43
N THR A 50 -5.61 -0.83 3.39
CA THR A 50 -5.54 0.62 3.11
C THR A 50 -4.13 1.04 2.70
N LEU A 51 -3.10 0.50 3.36
CA LEU A 51 -1.70 0.70 3.01
C LEU A 51 -1.42 0.13 1.60
N LEU A 52 -1.85 -1.10 1.34
CA LEU A 52 -1.72 -1.75 0.02
C LEU A 52 -2.34 -0.92 -1.09
N ALA A 53 -3.54 -0.36 -0.87
CA ALA A 53 -4.22 0.50 -1.83
C ALA A 53 -3.37 1.72 -2.18
N LYS A 54 -2.82 2.38 -1.15
CA LYS A 54 -1.95 3.55 -1.33
C LYS A 54 -0.66 3.18 -2.08
N LEU A 55 -0.03 2.06 -1.73
CA LEU A 55 1.17 1.57 -2.42
C LEU A 55 0.88 1.27 -3.90
N ALA A 56 -0.21 0.57 -4.22
CA ALA A 56 -0.62 0.24 -5.60
C ALA A 56 -0.80 1.49 -6.47
N ILE A 57 -1.42 2.53 -5.91
CA ILE A 57 -1.65 3.79 -6.61
C ILE A 57 -0.32 4.51 -6.83
N ILE A 58 0.52 4.63 -5.80
CA ILE A 58 1.81 5.33 -5.89
C ILE A 58 2.70 4.65 -6.93
N THR A 59 2.80 3.32 -6.93
CA THR A 59 3.66 2.58 -7.86
C THR A 59 3.15 2.61 -9.29
N LYS A 60 1.84 2.80 -9.50
CA LYS A 60 1.25 3.00 -10.82
C LYS A 60 1.49 4.41 -11.36
N LYS A 61 1.43 5.43 -10.49
CA LYS A 61 1.57 6.85 -10.91
C LYS A 61 3.02 7.33 -10.95
N LEU A 62 3.89 6.74 -10.15
CA LEU A 62 5.33 6.92 -10.22
C LEU A 62 5.94 5.68 -10.85
N PRO A 63 6.37 5.72 -12.12
CA PRO A 63 7.35 4.77 -12.60
C PRO A 63 8.57 4.90 -11.67
N LEU A 64 8.80 3.89 -10.85
CA LEU A 64 9.97 3.84 -9.98
C LEU A 64 11.18 3.54 -10.86
N ASP A 65 11.74 4.58 -11.48
CA ASP A 65 12.93 4.50 -12.32
C ASP A 65 14.14 4.01 -11.50
N TYR A 66 15.24 3.70 -12.19
CA TYR A 66 16.44 3.00 -11.66
C TYR A 66 17.09 3.62 -10.39
N ASN A 67 16.65 4.79 -9.93
CA ASN A 67 17.18 5.48 -8.75
C ASN A 67 16.11 5.97 -7.75
N ASN A 68 14.85 5.60 -7.94
CA ASN A 68 13.74 5.95 -7.05
C ASN A 68 13.07 4.69 -6.52
N GLY A 69 12.72 4.72 -5.23
CA GLY A 69 12.13 3.55 -4.60
C GLY A 69 11.21 3.84 -3.45
N LEU A 70 10.37 2.86 -3.15
CA LEU A 70 9.41 2.91 -2.06
C LEU A 70 9.86 1.92 -0.98
N CYS A 71 10.25 2.45 0.17
CA CYS A 71 10.61 1.65 1.33
C CYS A 71 9.37 1.39 2.18
N VAL A 72 9.04 0.12 2.40
CA VAL A 72 7.95 -0.27 3.30
C VAL A 72 8.53 -1.00 4.51
N LEU A 73 8.39 -0.39 5.68
CA LEU A 73 8.77 -0.96 6.97
C LEU A 73 7.56 -1.56 7.66
N THR A 74 7.59 -2.85 7.98
CA THR A 74 6.50 -3.52 8.69
C THR A 74 7.02 -4.60 9.63
N HIS A 75 6.30 -4.79 10.74
CA HIS A 75 6.53 -5.85 11.70
C HIS A 75 5.74 -7.13 11.39
N THR A 76 4.92 -7.15 10.33
CA THR A 76 4.02 -8.27 10.03
C THR A 76 4.36 -8.97 8.72
N ASN A 77 4.63 -10.28 8.80
CA ASN A 77 4.85 -11.13 7.62
C ASN A 77 3.60 -11.22 6.72
N VAL A 78 2.40 -11.05 7.30
CA VAL A 78 1.14 -10.97 6.55
C VAL A 78 1.14 -9.78 5.59
N ALA A 79 1.55 -8.59 6.04
CA ALA A 79 1.60 -7.41 5.17
C ALA A 79 2.58 -7.61 4.01
N ILE A 80 3.72 -8.26 4.25
CA ILE A 80 4.72 -8.52 3.20
C ILE A 80 4.18 -9.47 2.15
N ASN A 81 3.55 -10.57 2.56
CA ASN A 81 2.96 -11.52 1.63
C ASN A 81 1.84 -10.88 0.82
N GLU A 82 0.97 -10.09 1.45
CA GLU A 82 -0.08 -9.38 0.72
C GLU A 82 0.49 -8.34 -0.27
N ILE A 83 1.54 -7.60 0.10
CA ILE A 83 2.23 -6.65 -0.80
C ILE A 83 2.77 -7.40 -2.02
N LYS A 84 3.54 -8.47 -1.79
CA LYS A 84 4.18 -9.23 -2.89
C LYS A 84 3.15 -9.86 -3.82
N THR A 85 2.11 -10.47 -3.26
CA THR A 85 1.09 -11.17 -4.05
C THR A 85 0.17 -10.21 -4.77
N LYS A 86 -0.33 -9.16 -4.11
CA LYS A 86 -1.34 -8.27 -4.69
C LYS A 86 -0.76 -7.19 -5.61
N LEU A 87 0.50 -6.79 -5.42
CA LEU A 87 1.19 -5.84 -6.31
C LEU A 87 2.00 -6.54 -7.42
N GLY A 88 1.97 -7.88 -7.50
CA GLY A 88 2.65 -8.62 -8.57
C GLY A 88 4.19 -8.55 -8.52
N LEU A 89 4.78 -8.19 -7.37
CA LEU A 89 6.23 -7.99 -7.20
C LEU A 89 7.06 -9.29 -7.27
N MET A 90 6.44 -10.43 -7.56
CA MET A 90 7.15 -11.66 -7.90
C MET A 90 7.74 -11.63 -9.31
N ASP A 91 7.25 -10.74 -10.18
CA ASP A 91 7.86 -10.47 -11.48
C ASP A 91 8.93 -9.37 -11.33
N ARG A 92 10.13 -9.59 -11.89
CA ARG A 92 11.35 -8.78 -11.62
C ARG A 92 11.32 -7.36 -12.22
N SER A 93 10.16 -6.91 -12.68
CA SER A 93 9.93 -5.62 -13.34
C SER A 93 9.75 -4.44 -12.38
N PHE A 94 9.67 -4.67 -11.05
CA PHE A 94 9.66 -3.62 -10.02
C PHE A 94 11.00 -3.56 -9.27
N SER A 95 12.05 -3.00 -9.89
CA SER A 95 13.36 -2.84 -9.23
C SER A 95 13.38 -1.79 -8.11
N GLY A 96 12.34 -0.96 -7.97
CA GLY A 96 12.29 0.17 -7.03
C GLY A 96 11.61 -0.07 -5.67
N ILE A 97 10.88 -1.16 -5.45
CA ILE A 97 10.22 -1.37 -4.14
C ILE A 97 11.10 -2.24 -3.24
N GLN A 98 11.72 -1.61 -2.24
CA GLN A 98 12.47 -2.32 -1.20
C GLN A 98 11.58 -2.51 0.02
N THR A 99 11.15 -3.74 0.25
CA THR A 99 10.42 -4.10 1.48
C THR A 99 11.44 -4.54 2.52
N ILE A 100 11.63 -3.74 3.58
CA ILE A 100 12.47 -4.11 4.72
C ILE A 100 11.55 -4.58 5.84
N VAL A 101 11.70 -5.85 6.19
CA VAL A 101 10.98 -6.46 7.32
C VAL A 101 11.71 -6.07 8.59
N VAL A 102 11.08 -5.24 9.43
CA VAL A 102 11.60 -5.02 10.78
C VAL A 102 10.98 -6.11 11.63
N GLN A 103 11.63 -7.27 11.78
CA GLN A 103 11.17 -8.22 12.79
C GLN A 103 11.40 -7.59 14.17
N SER A 104 10.31 -7.33 14.91
CA SER A 104 10.42 -7.04 16.33
C SER A 104 10.75 -8.35 17.03
N SER A 105 12.03 -8.68 17.15
CA SER A 105 12.49 -9.58 18.21
C SER A 105 12.18 -8.87 19.53
N HIS A 106 11.14 -9.32 20.24
CA HIS A 106 11.06 -8.97 21.65
C HIS A 106 12.25 -9.63 22.36
N LEU A 107 12.96 -8.82 23.15
CA LEU A 107 13.66 -9.25 24.37
C LEU A 107 12.69 -10.02 25.28
#